data_AF-A0A1A2PJX9-F1
#
_entry.id   AF-A0A1A2PJX9-F1
#
_cell.length_a   1.000
_cell.length_b   1.000
_cell.length_c   1.000
_cell.angle_alpha   90.00
_cell.angle_beta   90.00
_cell.angle_gamma   90.00
#
_symmetry.space_group_name_H-M   'P 1'
#
loop_
_entity.id
_entity.type
_entity.pdbx_description
1 polymer ?
#
loop_
_entity_poly.entity_id
_entity_poly.type
_entity_poly.pdbx_seq_one_letter_code
_entity_poly.pdbx_strand_id
1 'polypeptide(L)' 'MIPKLLVGVALTLGAASWSAASANADPSPFTTLSCACQETAPAGSTTLIDKLDRGIQQGLSDLPTLQVEN' A
#
# COMPACT_ATOMS: atom_id res chain seq x y z
N MET A 1 -12.06 -28.16 28.62
CA MET A 1 -10.90 -27.26 28.88
C MET A 1 -9.84 -27.27 27.76
N ILE A 2 -10.10 -27.92 26.62
CA ILE A 2 -9.18 -28.01 25.47
C ILE A 2 -9.34 -26.90 24.38
N PRO A 3 -10.51 -26.27 24.13
CA PRO A 3 -10.62 -25.36 22.98
C PRO A 3 -9.88 -24.02 23.19
N LYS A 4 -9.64 -23.61 24.45
CA LYS A 4 -8.93 -22.36 24.78
C LYS A 4 -7.42 -22.45 24.54
N LEU A 5 -6.83 -23.64 24.56
CA LEU A 5 -5.39 -23.82 24.30
C LEU A 5 -5.07 -23.73 22.79
N LEU A 6 -5.98 -24.20 21.93
CA LEU A 6 -5.79 -24.16 20.48
C LEU A 6 -5.82 -22.74 19.92
N VAL A 7 -6.67 -21.86 20.46
CA VAL A 7 -6.72 -20.45 20.05
C VAL A 7 -5.45 -19.70 20.44
N GLY A 8 -4.84 -20.02 21.60
CA GLY A 8 -3.59 -19.37 22.04
C GLY A 8 -2.39 -19.70 21.15
N VAL A 9 -2.29 -20.95 20.67
CA VAL A 9 -1.18 -21.41 19.81
C VAL A 9 -1.28 -20.86 18.38
N ALA A 10 -2.49 -20.64 17.86
CA ALA A 10 -2.66 -20.09 16.52
C ALA A 10 -2.24 -18.60 16.43
N LEU A 11 -2.49 -17.81 17.48
CA LEU A 11 -2.10 -16.39 17.50
C LEU A 11 -0.58 -16.18 17.61
N THR A 12 0.16 -17.12 18.21
CA THR A 12 1.63 -16.99 18.31
C THR A 12 2.35 -17.38 17.03
N LEU A 13 1.77 -18.26 16.20
CA LEU A 13 2.37 -18.66 14.92
C LEU A 13 2.12 -17.65 13.78
N GLY A 14 1.06 -16.85 13.85
CA GLY A 14 0.74 -15.83 12.84
C GLY A 14 1.62 -14.57 12.89
N ALA A 15 2.35 -14.35 13.99
CA ALA A 15 3.22 -13.19 14.15
C ALA A 15 4.64 -13.38 13.60
N ALA A 16 5.03 -14.62 13.24
CA ALA A 16 6.39 -14.94 12.81
C ALA A 16 6.67 -14.61 11.32
N SER A 17 5.66 -14.31 10.51
CA SER A 17 5.84 -14.03 9.08
C SER A 17 6.22 -12.57 8.75
N TRP A 18 6.30 -11.68 9.74
CA TRP A 18 6.69 -10.27 9.50
C TRP A 18 8.17 -9.97 9.72
N SER A 19 8.95 -10.93 10.21
CA SER A 19 10.38 -10.77 10.40
C SER A 19 11.13 -11.02 9.10
N ALA A 20 10.96 -10.13 8.11
CA ALA A 20 12.00 -9.99 7.10
C ALA A 20 13.27 -9.58 7.84
N ALA A 21 14.27 -10.46 7.88
CA ALA A 21 15.59 -10.10 8.39
C ALA A 21 16.02 -8.84 7.64
N SER A 22 16.16 -7.72 8.36
CA SER A 22 16.67 -6.49 7.77
C SER A 22 18.04 -6.82 7.20
N ALA A 23 18.14 -6.92 5.87
CA ALA A 23 19.43 -6.90 5.21
C ALA A 23 20.19 -5.69 5.77
N ASN A 24 21.47 -5.84 6.11
CA ASN A 24 22.32 -4.72 6.53
C ASN A 24 22.36 -3.70 5.39
N ALA A 25 21.39 -2.80 5.37
CA ALA A 25 21.31 -1.68 4.47
C ALA A 25 22.27 -0.62 4.99
N ASP A 26 22.94 0.06 4.08
CA ASP A 26 23.68 1.29 4.35
C ASP A 26 22.80 2.22 5.23
N PRO A 27 23.30 2.74 6.36
CA PRO A 27 22.48 3.51 7.30
C PRO A 27 22.01 4.80 6.63
N SER A 28 20.82 4.74 6.03
CA SER A 28 20.20 5.91 5.42
C SER A 28 19.87 6.91 6.52
N PRO A 29 20.35 8.18 6.43
CA PRO A 29 20.00 9.24 7.36
C PRO A 29 18.51 9.59 7.33
N PHE A 30 17.76 9.02 6.37
CA PHE A 30 16.33 9.21 6.19
C PHE A 30 15.47 8.09 6.79
N THR A 31 16.04 7.17 7.56
CA THR A 31 15.30 6.06 8.20
C THR A 31 14.15 6.53 9.10
N THR A 32 14.20 7.78 9.59
CA THR A 32 13.14 8.39 10.41
C THR A 32 12.05 9.08 9.58
N LEU A 33 12.22 9.19 8.26
CA LEU A 33 11.18 9.71 7.37
C LEU A 33 10.17 8.61 7.08
N SER A 34 8.99 8.74 7.69
CA SER A 34 7.82 7.95 7.31
C SER A 34 6.75 8.87 6.75
N CYS A 35 6.04 8.40 5.74
CA CYS A 35 4.89 9.11 5.21
C CYS A 35 3.67 8.71 6.06
N ALA A 36 3.17 9.64 6.87
CA ALA A 36 1.94 9.46 7.65
C ALA A 36 0.70 9.79 6.80
N CYS A 37 0.62 9.24 5.59
CA CYS A 37 -0.55 9.41 4.75
C CYS A 37 -1.74 8.71 5.39
N GLN A 38 -2.83 9.45 5.60
CA GLN A 38 -4.10 8.87 5.95
C GLN A 38 -4.58 8.04 4.75
N GLU A 39 -4.58 6.72 4.89
CA GLU A 39 -5.18 5.82 3.90
C GLU A 39 -6.63 6.25 3.68
N THR A 40 -6.90 6.86 2.53
CA THR A 40 -8.19 7.53 2.27
C THR A 40 -9.26 6.52 1.82
N ALA A 41 -8.82 5.34 1.35
CA ALA A 41 -9.69 4.20 1.06
C ALA A 41 -8.85 2.91 1.09
N PRO A 42 -9.40 1.78 1.56
CA PRO A 42 -8.72 0.48 1.47
C PRO A 42 -8.29 0.20 0.03
N ALA A 43 -7.11 -0.41 -0.14
CA ALA A 43 -6.64 -0.88 -1.44
C ALA A 43 -7.71 -1.77 -2.10
N GLY A 44 -8.04 -1.49 -3.37
CA GLY A 44 -9.08 -2.21 -4.12
C GLY A 44 -10.52 -1.82 -3.79
N SER A 45 -10.75 -0.80 -2.95
CA SER A 45 -12.10 -0.24 -2.75
C SER A 45 -12.66 0.32 -4.06
N THR A 46 -13.97 0.12 -4.29
CA THR A 46 -14.68 0.71 -5.45
C THR A 46 -14.55 2.22 -5.49
N THR A 47 -14.51 2.90 -4.33
CA THR A 47 -14.30 4.36 -4.24
C THR A 47 -12.91 4.78 -4.70
N LEU A 48 -11.89 3.93 -4.49
CA LEU A 48 -10.53 4.18 -4.94
C LEU A 48 -10.42 4.03 -6.46
N ILE A 49 -11.00 2.96 -7.00
CA ILE A 49 -11.04 2.69 -8.45
C ILE A 49 -11.79 3.81 -9.19
N ASP A 50 -12.93 4.25 -8.66
CA ASP A 50 -13.73 5.34 -9.22
C ASP A 50 -12.98 6.70 -9.23
N LYS A 51 -12.23 7.02 -8.17
CA LYS A 51 -11.37 8.21 -8.15
C LYS A 51 -10.23 8.11 -9.15
N LEU A 52 -9.64 6.93 -9.30
CA LEU A 52 -8.57 6.69 -10.26
C LEU A 52 -9.06 6.88 -11.69
N ASP A 53 -10.20 6.28 -12.05
CA ASP A 53 -10.78 6.39 -13.39
C ASP A 53 -11.09 7.85 -13.75
N ARG A 54 -11.74 8.59 -12.85
CA ARG A 54 -11.99 10.03 -13.05
C ARG A 54 -10.69 10.81 -13.25
N GLY A 55 -9.66 10.57 -12.44
CA GLY A 55 -8.39 11.26 -12.56
C GLY A 55 -7.72 11.03 -13.92
N ILE A 56 -7.77 9.79 -14.43
CA ILE A 56 -7.25 9.44 -15.76
C ILE A 56 -8.03 10.18 -16.84
N GLN A 57 -9.36 10.15 -16.81
CA GLN A 57 -10.21 10.84 -17.80
C GLN A 57 -9.97 12.35 -17.80
N GLN A 58 -9.83 12.95 -16.61
CA GLN A 58 -9.53 14.37 -16.45
C GLN A 58 -8.15 14.72 -17.05
N GLY A 59 -7.11 13.95 -16.73
CA GLY A 59 -5.78 14.17 -17.28
C GLY A 59 -5.73 13.99 -18.79
N LEU A 60 -6.46 13.01 -19.33
CA LEU A 60 -6.55 12.77 -20.77
C LEU A 60 -7.28 13.90 -21.49
N SER A 61 -8.29 14.50 -20.85
CA SER A 61 -9.04 15.64 -21.38
C SER A 61 -8.23 16.95 -21.34
N ASP A 62 -7.27 17.05 -20.42
CA ASP A 62 -6.39 18.22 -20.25
C ASP A 62 -5.14 18.14 -21.15
N LEU A 63 -4.87 16.99 -21.77
CA LEU A 63 -3.71 16.85 -22.64
C LEU A 63 -3.78 17.85 -23.80
N PRO A 64 -2.74 18.68 -24.01
CA PRO A 64 -2.65 19.48 -25.23
C PRO A 64 -2.60 18.54 -26.42
N THR A 65 -3.32 18.88 -27.50
CA THR A 65 -3.28 18.11 -28.74
C THR A 65 -1.86 18.18 -29.30
N LEU A 66 -1.06 17.15 -29.04
CA LEU A 66 0.23 16.98 -29.69
C LEU A 66 -0.06 16.64 -31.14
N GLN A 67 -0.10 17.67 -31.99
CA GLN A 67 -0.12 17.50 -33.43
C GLN A 67 1.23 16.90 -33.81
N VAL A 68 1.26 15.58 -34.00
CA VAL A 68 2.36 14.92 -34.67
C VAL A 68 2.28 15.35 -36.14
N GLU A 69 2.97 16.44 -36.44
CA GLU A 69 3.17 16.93 -37.80
C GLU A 69 3.93 15.84 -38.58
N ASN A 70 3.31 15.35 -39.66
CA ASN A 70 3.87 14.34 -40.56
C ASN A 70 4.08 14.93 -41.95
#